data_AF-A0A162T5L7-F1
#
_entry.id   AF-A0A162T5L7-F1
#
_cell.length_a   1.000
_cell.length_b   1.000
_cell.length_c   1.000
_cell.angle_alpha   90.00
_cell.angle_beta   90.00
_cell.angle_gamma   90.00
#
_symmetry.space_group_name_H-M   'P 1'
#
loop_
_entity.id
_entity.type
_entity.pdbx_description
1 polymer ?
#
loop_
_entity_poly.entity_id
_entity_poly.type
_entity_poly.pdbx_seq_one_letter_code
_entity_poly.pdbx_strand_id
1 'polypeptide(L)'
;MKNKKTLKHYTHTNLSLWILSNSVPSKLAYYENHPPINGNPSNPKPNHTIGFLAKFSIDDIAKKVVDYLPNYQNYIEDLKKEGYIIVGYARKSTTNEDDDSRVRLLSQMIRRLRERSLVDKVFVSPRTNANDLMVDRDLVKNEELSRQLNTCGDAQDLLNYVSQNEKICLVILGYAGLSTNCKDLEVFLRNSKNIRKIVVDHLPFDNTIRIHDCCELLQDPKKWRFSIVEQEHTRDQIHQYYIILNTYALLCI
;
A
#
# COMPACT_ATOMS: atom_id res chain seq x y z
N MET A 1 -14.93 11.83 -34.74
CA MET A 1 -15.47 12.88 -33.85
C MET A 1 -14.90 12.68 -32.45
N LYS A 2 -14.06 13.61 -31.97
CA LYS A 2 -13.37 13.52 -30.68
C LYS A 2 -14.30 14.02 -29.57
N ASN A 3 -14.68 13.16 -28.64
CA ASN A 3 -15.51 13.54 -27.50
C ASN A 3 -14.61 14.05 -26.36
N LYS A 4 -14.37 15.36 -26.32
CA LYS A 4 -13.71 16.04 -25.19
C LYS A 4 -14.66 16.00 -24.00
N LYS A 5 -14.43 15.11 -23.03
CA LYS A 5 -15.06 15.21 -21.72
C LYS A 5 -14.45 16.40 -20.98
N THR A 6 -15.29 17.40 -20.76
CA THR A 6 -15.04 18.63 -20.03
C THR A 6 -14.60 18.31 -18.60
N LEU A 7 -13.38 18.71 -18.22
CA LEU A 7 -12.96 18.79 -16.82
C LEU A 7 -13.89 19.79 -16.13
N LYS A 8 -14.68 19.33 -15.16
CA LYS A 8 -15.43 20.24 -14.28
C LYS A 8 -14.41 21.02 -13.44
N HIS A 9 -14.40 22.34 -13.56
CA HIS A 9 -13.68 23.22 -12.65
C HIS A 9 -14.22 23.04 -11.23
N TYR A 10 -13.42 22.46 -10.35
CA TYR A 10 -13.71 22.47 -8.92
C TYR A 10 -13.30 23.83 -8.35
N THR A 11 -14.26 24.54 -7.77
CA THR A 11 -13.98 25.74 -6.98
C THR A 11 -13.26 25.34 -5.68
N HIS A 12 -12.40 26.24 -5.19
CA HIS A 12 -11.51 26.04 -4.04
C HIS A 12 -12.23 25.54 -2.75
N THR A 13 -13.53 25.85 -2.60
CA THR A 13 -14.38 25.41 -1.50
C THR A 13 -14.89 23.97 -1.61
N ASN A 14 -15.02 23.44 -2.83
CA ASN A 14 -15.45 22.05 -3.05
C ASN A 14 -14.30 21.05 -2.87
N LEU A 15 -13.07 21.47 -3.15
CA LEU A 15 -11.89 20.63 -2.98
C LEU A 15 -11.53 20.45 -1.49
N SER A 16 -11.67 21.50 -0.68
CA SER A 16 -11.45 21.44 0.77
C SER A 16 -12.49 20.57 1.48
N LEU A 17 -13.77 20.67 1.12
CA LEU A 17 -14.82 19.79 1.62
C LEU A 17 -14.62 18.33 1.15
N TRP A 18 -14.15 18.10 -0.08
CA TRP A 18 -13.83 16.76 -0.56
C TRP A 18 -12.65 16.14 0.20
N ILE A 19 -11.59 16.91 0.46
CA ILE A 19 -10.42 16.48 1.26
C ILE A 19 -10.83 16.18 2.72
N LEU A 20 -11.70 17.00 3.32
CA LEU A 20 -12.23 16.78 4.67
C LEU A 20 -13.16 15.56 4.76
N SER A 21 -13.94 15.28 3.71
CA SER A 21 -14.85 14.13 3.66
C SER A 21 -14.17 12.79 3.32
N ASN A 22 -12.94 12.81 2.79
CA ASN A 22 -12.19 11.61 2.39
C ASN A 22 -10.91 11.37 3.22
N SER A 23 -10.77 12.05 4.37
CA SER A 23 -9.76 11.87 5.42
C SER A 23 -8.55 11.01 5.05
N VAL A 24 -7.58 11.64 4.36
CA VAL A 24 -6.19 11.18 4.39
C VAL A 24 -5.53 11.85 5.59
N PRO A 25 -5.04 11.11 6.60
CA PRO A 25 -4.18 11.71 7.62
C PRO A 25 -2.83 12.03 6.96
N SER A 26 -2.68 13.23 6.42
CA SER A 26 -1.35 13.77 6.13
C SER A 26 -0.65 13.96 7.46
N LYS A 27 0.49 13.29 7.68
CA LYS A 27 1.38 13.52 8.83
C LYS A 27 1.73 15.01 8.92
N LEU A 28 0.99 15.75 9.73
CA LEU A 28 1.34 17.09 10.19
C LEU A 28 1.61 16.96 11.69
N ALA A 29 2.89 16.87 12.04
CA ALA A 29 3.31 17.09 13.41
C ALA A 29 3.12 18.58 13.72
N TYR A 30 1.96 18.94 14.26
CA TYR A 30 1.81 20.19 14.98
C TYR A 30 2.42 19.98 16.38
N TYR A 31 3.66 20.40 16.56
CA TYR A 31 4.10 20.78 17.90
C TYR A 31 3.54 22.17 18.16
N GLU A 32 2.42 22.25 18.87
CA GLU A 32 2.01 23.50 19.48
C GLU A 32 3.01 23.86 20.57
N ASN A 33 3.63 25.04 20.43
CA ASN A 33 4.45 25.63 21.47
C ASN A 33 3.57 25.92 22.67
N HIS A 34 3.65 25.11 23.73
CA HIS A 34 3.22 25.59 25.05
C HIS A 34 4.16 26.74 25.45
N PRO A 35 3.64 27.92 25.82
CA PRO A 35 4.49 28.96 26.39
C PRO A 35 5.08 28.42 27.70
N PRO A 36 6.39 28.62 27.96
CA PRO A 36 6.97 28.24 29.23
C PRO A 36 6.29 29.03 30.35
N ILE A 37 5.73 28.31 31.32
CA ILE A 37 5.26 28.87 32.59
C ILE A 37 6.50 29.43 33.32
N ASN A 38 6.53 30.77 33.45
CA ASN A 38 7.31 31.61 34.36
C ASN A 38 8.61 31.05 34.98
N GLY A 39 9.75 31.65 34.64
CA GLY A 39 10.99 31.52 35.40
C GLY A 39 12.19 32.33 34.86
N ASN A 40 12.30 33.58 35.32
CA ASN A 40 13.51 34.43 35.49
C ASN A 40 14.40 34.82 34.25
N PRO A 41 14.69 36.12 34.00
CA PRO A 41 15.47 36.57 32.85
C PRO A 41 16.94 36.84 33.21
N SER A 42 17.87 35.98 32.80
CA SER A 42 19.31 36.33 32.72
C SER A 42 20.18 35.26 32.04
N ASN A 43 20.15 35.21 30.70
CA ASN A 43 21.32 35.01 29.81
C ASN A 43 20.87 34.61 28.39
N PRO A 44 21.11 35.42 27.34
CA PRO A 44 20.94 34.94 25.98
C PRO A 44 22.18 34.14 25.57
N LYS A 45 22.06 32.81 25.47
CA LYS A 45 23.01 32.00 24.69
C LYS A 45 22.55 31.99 23.22
N PRO A 46 23.47 32.11 22.24
CA PRO A 46 23.11 32.20 20.84
C PRO A 46 22.68 30.82 20.32
N ASN A 47 21.41 30.70 19.92
CA ASN A 47 20.89 29.51 19.26
C ASN A 47 21.34 29.50 17.79
N HIS A 48 22.34 28.68 17.47
CA HIS A 48 22.52 28.17 16.11
C HIS A 48 21.63 26.94 15.92
N THR A 49 20.68 27.01 14.98
CA THR A 49 20.68 26.22 13.72
C THR A 49 19.28 26.22 13.11
N ILE A 50 19.26 26.58 11.84
CA ILE A 50 18.12 26.68 10.92
C ILE A 50 17.48 25.29 10.70
N GLY A 51 16.16 25.20 10.84
CA GLY A 51 15.35 24.08 10.34
C GLY A 51 14.30 24.60 9.38
N PHE A 52 14.60 24.60 8.09
CA PHE A 52 13.73 25.05 7.01
C PHE A 52 12.57 24.03 6.85
N LEU A 53 11.43 24.28 7.51
CA LEU A 53 10.21 23.52 7.27
C LEU A 53 9.63 23.96 5.93
N ALA A 54 9.74 23.13 4.90
CA ALA A 54 9.06 23.34 3.63
C ALA A 54 7.55 23.36 3.88
N LYS A 55 6.97 24.56 3.88
CA LYS A 55 5.54 24.80 3.97
C LYS A 55 4.92 24.41 2.62
N PHE A 56 4.51 23.15 2.47
CA PHE A 56 3.79 22.73 1.28
C PHE A 56 2.43 23.44 1.23
N SER A 57 2.08 24.01 0.07
CA SER A 57 0.75 24.55 -0.15
C SER A 57 -0.28 23.42 -0.15
N ILE A 58 -1.53 23.72 0.23
CA ILE A 58 -2.67 22.81 0.05
C ILE A 58 -2.77 22.40 -1.42
N ASP A 59 -2.42 23.29 -2.35
CA ASP A 59 -2.40 23.01 -3.78
C ASP A 59 -1.34 21.96 -4.17
N ASP A 60 -0.18 21.97 -3.51
CA ASP A 60 0.89 20.98 -3.76
C ASP A 60 0.47 19.60 -3.29
N ILE A 61 -0.25 19.53 -2.16
CA ILE A 61 -0.80 18.29 -1.61
C ILE A 61 -1.92 17.78 -2.53
N ALA A 62 -2.85 18.65 -2.91
CA ALA A 62 -3.94 18.31 -3.81
C ALA A 62 -3.42 17.79 -5.15
N LYS A 63 -2.42 18.45 -5.72
CA LYS A 63 -1.77 18.03 -6.96
C LYS A 63 -1.10 16.66 -6.82
N LYS A 64 -0.37 16.42 -5.73
CA LYS A 64 0.23 15.10 -5.45
C LYS A 64 -0.82 14.00 -5.38
N VAL A 65 -1.99 14.25 -4.80
CA VAL A 65 -3.08 13.27 -4.71
C VAL A 65 -3.71 13.02 -6.08
N VAL A 66 -4.02 14.09 -6.82
CA VAL A 66 -4.69 14.00 -8.14
C VAL A 66 -3.79 13.31 -9.17
N ASP A 67 -2.51 13.68 -9.20
CA ASP A 67 -1.56 13.17 -10.21
C ASP A 67 -1.02 11.78 -9.83
N TYR A 68 -1.25 11.31 -8.59
CA TYR A 68 -0.66 10.07 -8.10
C TYR A 68 -1.03 8.86 -8.96
N LEU A 69 -2.33 8.60 -9.08
CA LEU A 69 -2.83 7.39 -9.73
C LEU A 69 -2.44 7.36 -11.22
N PRO A 70 -2.60 8.46 -11.99
CA PRO A 70 -2.09 8.52 -13.36
C PRO A 70 -0.58 8.24 -13.45
N ASN A 71 0.23 8.84 -12.58
CA ASN A 71 1.68 8.62 -12.60
C ASN A 71 2.05 7.15 -12.28
N TYR A 72 1.36 6.55 -11.31
CA TYR A 72 1.54 5.15 -10.98
C TYR A 72 1.13 4.23 -12.14
N GLN A 73 -0.02 4.48 -12.77
CA GLN A 73 -0.49 3.71 -13.92
C GLN A 73 0.47 3.84 -15.11
N ASN A 74 0.99 5.04 -15.38
CA ASN A 74 2.01 5.26 -16.40
C ASN A 74 3.28 4.45 -16.11
N TYR A 75 3.73 4.42 -14.85
CA TYR A 75 4.87 3.58 -14.45
C TYR A 75 4.63 2.09 -14.74
N ILE A 76 3.44 1.57 -14.41
CA ILE A 76 3.09 0.18 -14.73
C ILE A 76 3.05 -0.06 -16.25
N GLU A 77 2.51 0.88 -17.03
CA GLU A 77 2.51 0.79 -18.49
C GLU A 77 3.92 0.80 -19.07
N ASP A 78 4.83 1.59 -18.52
CA ASP A 78 6.23 1.62 -18.95
C ASP A 78 6.93 0.28 -18.64
N LEU A 79 6.68 -0.33 -17.47
CA LEU A 79 7.15 -1.69 -17.20
C LEU A 79 6.63 -2.70 -18.24
N LYS A 80 5.36 -2.60 -18.64
CA LYS A 80 4.80 -3.46 -19.70
C LYS A 80 5.50 -3.25 -21.05
N LYS A 81 5.80 -1.99 -21.42
CA LYS A 81 6.56 -1.67 -22.65
C LYS A 81 7.99 -2.22 -22.60
N GLU A 82 8.59 -2.28 -21.41
CA GLU A 82 9.87 -2.94 -21.18
C GLU A 82 9.76 -4.48 -21.22
N GLY A 83 8.56 -5.05 -21.36
CA GLY A 83 8.31 -6.48 -21.46
C GLY A 83 8.12 -7.17 -20.11
N TYR A 84 7.81 -6.43 -19.04
CA TYR A 84 7.38 -7.05 -17.79
C TYR A 84 5.95 -7.57 -17.90
N ILE A 85 5.72 -8.76 -17.34
CA ILE A 85 4.37 -9.28 -17.07
C ILE A 85 3.98 -8.83 -15.66
N ILE A 86 2.86 -8.12 -15.54
CA ILE A 86 2.41 -7.55 -14.27
C ILE A 86 1.45 -8.53 -13.60
N VAL A 87 1.87 -9.13 -12.49
CA VAL A 87 1.09 -10.15 -11.79
C VAL A 87 0.66 -9.62 -10.43
N GLY A 88 -0.63 -9.62 -10.15
CA GLY A 88 -1.18 -9.28 -8.84
C GLY A 88 -1.28 -10.50 -7.93
N TYR A 89 -0.92 -10.34 -6.65
CA TYR A 89 -1.17 -11.35 -5.62
C TYR A 89 -1.85 -10.74 -4.41
N ALA A 90 -2.87 -11.43 -3.90
CA ALA A 90 -3.58 -11.06 -2.69
C ALA A 90 -3.76 -12.26 -1.77
N ARG A 91 -3.79 -12.00 -0.47
CA ARG A 91 -4.01 -13.02 0.57
C ARG A 91 -5.02 -12.52 1.59
N LYS A 92 -5.83 -13.44 2.11
CA LYS A 92 -6.60 -13.22 3.33
C LYS A 92 -6.25 -14.27 4.39
N SER A 93 -6.00 -13.80 5.62
CA SER A 93 -5.73 -14.66 6.77
C SER A 93 -6.92 -15.55 7.10
N THR A 94 -6.63 -16.68 7.75
CA THR A 94 -7.64 -17.54 8.34
C THR A 94 -8.17 -16.87 9.60
N THR A 95 -9.34 -16.25 9.48
CA THR A 95 -10.05 -15.59 10.57
C THR A 95 -11.53 -16.02 10.56
N ASN A 96 -12.28 -15.66 11.60
CA ASN A 96 -13.63 -16.16 11.85
C ASN A 96 -14.73 -15.49 10.99
N GLU A 97 -14.37 -14.70 9.97
CA GLU A 97 -15.35 -14.19 9.02
C GLU A 97 -15.93 -15.32 8.16
N ASP A 98 -17.20 -15.14 7.82
CA ASP A 98 -17.94 -15.98 6.89
C ASP A 98 -17.38 -15.89 5.46
N ASP A 99 -17.80 -16.82 4.61
CA ASP A 99 -17.32 -16.91 3.23
C ASP A 99 -17.75 -15.72 2.36
N ASP A 100 -18.95 -15.18 2.54
CA ASP A 100 -19.43 -14.01 1.77
C ASP A 100 -18.60 -12.77 2.10
N SER A 101 -18.34 -12.53 3.39
CA SER A 101 -17.47 -11.45 3.85
C SER A 101 -16.05 -11.61 3.29
N ARG A 102 -15.52 -12.84 3.26
CA ARG A 102 -14.19 -13.13 2.70
C ARG A 102 -14.15 -12.88 1.19
N VAL A 103 -15.14 -13.35 0.44
CA VAL A 103 -15.26 -13.14 -1.01
C VAL A 103 -15.39 -11.67 -1.34
N ARG A 104 -16.18 -10.91 -0.57
CA ARG A 104 -16.30 -9.46 -0.72
C ARG A 104 -14.95 -8.77 -0.54
N LEU A 105 -14.20 -9.10 0.50
CA LEU A 105 -12.90 -8.50 0.79
C LEU A 105 -11.87 -8.84 -0.30
N LEU A 106 -11.79 -10.11 -0.71
CA LEU A 106 -10.89 -10.55 -1.77
C LEU A 106 -11.26 -9.93 -3.12
N SER A 107 -12.54 -9.82 -3.43
CA SER A 107 -13.03 -9.13 -4.64
C SER A 107 -12.63 -7.66 -4.66
N GLN A 108 -12.66 -6.97 -3.52
CA GLN A 108 -12.15 -5.60 -3.42
C GLN A 108 -10.64 -5.52 -3.65
N MET A 109 -9.87 -6.49 -3.14
CA MET A 109 -8.43 -6.56 -3.38
C MET A 109 -8.12 -6.82 -4.87
N ILE A 110 -8.81 -7.78 -5.50
CA ILE A 110 -8.70 -8.07 -6.94
C ILE A 110 -9.02 -6.81 -7.76
N ARG A 111 -10.12 -6.13 -7.43
CA ARG A 111 -10.53 -4.90 -8.11
C ARG A 111 -9.45 -3.82 -8.03
N ARG A 112 -8.85 -3.60 -6.84
CA ARG A 112 -7.75 -2.64 -6.67
C ARG A 112 -6.53 -3.00 -7.51
N LEU A 113 -6.12 -4.27 -7.51
CA LEU A 113 -5.00 -4.74 -8.33
C LEU A 113 -5.27 -4.49 -9.83
N ARG A 114 -6.49 -4.74 -10.31
CA ARG A 114 -6.86 -4.52 -11.71
C ARG A 114 -6.98 -3.04 -12.09
N GLU A 115 -7.77 -2.28 -11.33
CA GLU A 115 -8.13 -0.90 -11.68
C GLU A 115 -6.96 0.06 -11.45
N ARG A 116 -6.15 -0.16 -10.41
CA ARG A 116 -5.09 0.77 -10.01
C ARG A 116 -3.74 0.35 -10.53
N SER A 117 -3.44 -0.93 -10.39
CA SER A 117 -2.13 -1.50 -10.70
C SER A 117 -2.06 -2.19 -12.06
N LEU A 118 -3.15 -2.12 -12.84
CA LEU A 118 -3.23 -2.61 -14.23
C LEU A 118 -2.67 -4.02 -14.42
N VAL A 119 -2.83 -4.90 -13.43
CA VAL A 119 -2.28 -6.27 -13.46
C VAL A 119 -2.88 -7.10 -14.59
N ASP A 120 -2.07 -7.92 -15.24
CA ASP A 120 -2.47 -8.81 -16.34
C ASP A 120 -3.12 -10.10 -15.82
N LYS A 121 -2.62 -10.59 -14.67
CA LYS A 121 -3.10 -11.78 -13.97
C LYS A 121 -3.23 -11.49 -12.48
N VAL A 122 -4.19 -12.11 -11.81
CA VAL A 122 -4.38 -12.00 -10.36
C VAL A 122 -4.44 -13.40 -9.77
N PHE A 123 -3.69 -13.62 -8.69
CA PHE A 123 -3.74 -14.86 -7.91
C PHE A 123 -4.10 -14.53 -6.47
N VAL A 124 -4.84 -15.44 -5.81
CA VAL A 124 -5.39 -15.17 -4.49
C VAL A 124 -5.29 -16.38 -3.57
N SER A 125 -4.77 -16.17 -2.36
CA SER A 125 -4.83 -17.15 -1.26
C SER A 125 -5.93 -16.76 -0.27
N PRO A 126 -7.09 -17.43 -0.26
CA PRO A 126 -8.24 -16.99 0.52
C PRO A 126 -8.14 -17.29 2.03
N ARG A 127 -7.34 -18.29 2.42
CA ARG A 127 -7.27 -18.80 3.80
C ARG A 127 -5.85 -19.21 4.16
N THR A 128 -4.96 -18.23 4.22
CA THR A 128 -3.55 -18.48 4.51
C THR A 128 -3.01 -17.33 5.34
N ASN A 129 -2.21 -17.59 6.35
CA ASN A 129 -1.62 -16.55 7.20
C ASN A 129 -0.37 -15.92 6.57
N ALA A 130 0.01 -14.75 7.06
CA ALA A 130 1.13 -13.98 6.49
C ALA A 130 2.49 -14.67 6.72
N ASN A 131 2.59 -15.49 7.76
CA ASN A 131 3.82 -16.17 8.16
C ASN A 131 3.93 -17.59 7.61
N ASP A 132 2.88 -18.09 6.95
CA ASP A 132 2.87 -19.41 6.30
C ASP A 132 3.84 -19.39 5.12
N LEU A 133 4.57 -20.50 4.93
CA LEU A 133 5.55 -20.67 3.88
C LEU A 133 4.90 -20.54 2.51
N MET A 134 5.50 -19.75 1.61
CA MET A 134 4.96 -19.49 0.27
C MET A 134 4.70 -20.78 -0.52
N VAL A 135 5.56 -21.79 -0.36
CA VAL A 135 5.47 -23.09 -1.05
C VAL A 135 4.31 -23.95 -0.54
N ASP A 136 3.88 -23.77 0.71
CA ASP A 136 2.83 -24.60 1.33
C ASP A 136 1.42 -23.99 1.23
N ARG A 137 1.32 -22.77 0.69
CA ARG A 137 0.04 -22.06 0.58
C ARG A 137 -0.88 -22.76 -0.41
N ASP A 138 -2.14 -22.94 -0.06
CA ASP A 138 -3.18 -23.48 -0.95
C ASP A 138 -2.87 -24.87 -1.54
N LEU A 139 -2.08 -25.70 -0.84
CA LEU A 139 -1.89 -27.11 -1.19
C LEU A 139 -3.22 -27.87 -1.20
N VAL A 140 -4.12 -27.52 -0.28
CA VAL A 140 -5.52 -27.96 -0.30
C VAL A 140 -6.36 -26.87 -0.95
N LYS A 141 -6.86 -27.15 -2.15
CA LYS A 141 -7.64 -26.20 -2.94
C LYS A 141 -8.95 -25.84 -2.25
N ASN A 142 -9.28 -24.54 -2.24
CA ASN A 142 -10.58 -24.05 -1.78
C ASN A 142 -11.48 -23.73 -2.98
N GLU A 143 -11.92 -24.79 -3.68
CA GLU A 143 -12.59 -24.64 -4.97
C GLU A 143 -13.85 -23.77 -4.92
N GLU A 144 -14.63 -23.87 -3.85
CA GLU A 144 -15.87 -23.11 -3.68
C GLU A 144 -15.60 -21.60 -3.67
N LEU A 145 -14.66 -21.15 -2.83
CA LEU A 145 -14.26 -19.75 -2.78
C LEU A 145 -13.60 -19.30 -4.08
N SER A 146 -12.76 -20.14 -4.68
CA SER A 146 -12.08 -19.83 -5.93
C SER A 146 -13.07 -19.62 -7.09
N ARG A 147 -14.16 -20.38 -7.17
CA ARG A 147 -15.20 -20.22 -8.20
C ARG A 147 -15.96 -18.89 -8.09
N GLN A 148 -16.06 -18.34 -6.88
CA GLN A 148 -16.74 -17.06 -6.63
C GLN A 148 -15.83 -15.86 -6.91
N LEU A 149 -14.51 -16.07 -7.01
CA LEU A 149 -13.54 -15.02 -7.25
C LEU A 149 -13.14 -15.00 -8.73
N ASN A 150 -13.18 -13.81 -9.34
CA ASN A 150 -12.62 -13.60 -10.67
C ASN A 150 -11.08 -13.51 -10.60
N THR A 151 -10.42 -14.65 -10.37
CA THR A 151 -8.97 -14.80 -10.21
C THR A 151 -8.41 -15.81 -11.23
N CYS A 152 -7.10 -15.80 -11.46
CA CYS A 152 -6.40 -16.75 -12.31
C CYS A 152 -5.96 -18.02 -11.57
N GLY A 153 -6.15 -18.06 -10.26
CA GLY A 153 -5.81 -19.18 -9.40
C GLY A 153 -5.39 -18.72 -8.01
N ASP A 154 -4.73 -19.62 -7.29
CA ASP A 154 -4.19 -19.41 -5.94
C ASP A 154 -2.66 -19.33 -5.91
N ALA A 155 -2.03 -19.47 -4.73
CA ALA A 155 -0.58 -19.39 -4.62
C ALA A 155 0.16 -20.52 -5.37
N GLN A 156 -0.40 -21.73 -5.45
CA GLN A 156 0.22 -22.81 -6.22
C GLN A 156 0.19 -22.50 -7.72
N ASP A 157 -0.93 -21.93 -8.18
CA ASP A 157 -1.07 -21.49 -9.57
C ASP A 157 -0.12 -20.32 -9.87
N LEU A 158 0.09 -19.40 -8.92
CA LEU A 158 1.10 -18.34 -9.04
C LEU A 158 2.51 -18.92 -9.17
N LEU A 159 2.89 -19.87 -8.31
CA LEU A 159 4.22 -20.49 -8.35
C LEU A 159 4.49 -21.16 -9.69
N ASN A 160 3.52 -21.90 -10.20
CA ASN A 160 3.59 -22.51 -11.53
C ASN A 160 3.63 -21.46 -12.65
N TYR A 161 2.83 -20.39 -12.54
CA TYR A 161 2.83 -19.31 -13.53
C TYR A 161 4.20 -18.60 -13.58
N VAL A 162 4.80 -18.36 -12.42
CA VAL A 162 6.08 -17.69 -12.28
C VAL A 162 7.23 -18.52 -12.86
N SER A 163 7.19 -19.84 -12.71
CA SER A 163 8.23 -20.73 -13.27
C SER A 163 8.18 -20.78 -14.80
N GLN A 164 7.02 -20.55 -15.41
CA GLN A 164 6.80 -20.62 -16.85
C GLN A 164 7.00 -19.29 -17.58
N ASN A 165 7.02 -18.17 -16.86
CA ASN A 165 7.05 -16.84 -17.46
C ASN A 165 8.27 -16.07 -16.98
N GLU A 166 8.99 -15.43 -17.90
CA GLU A 166 10.15 -14.61 -17.54
C GLU A 166 9.74 -13.16 -17.25
N LYS A 167 10.57 -12.47 -16.48
CA LYS A 167 10.49 -11.01 -16.26
C LYS A 167 9.15 -10.55 -15.66
N ILE A 168 8.84 -11.06 -14.48
CA ILE A 168 7.62 -10.74 -13.73
C ILE A 168 7.85 -9.54 -12.80
N CYS A 169 6.87 -8.65 -12.76
CA CYS A 169 6.68 -7.68 -11.69
C CYS A 169 5.49 -8.10 -10.84
N LEU A 170 5.76 -8.46 -9.58
CA LEU A 170 4.72 -8.88 -8.64
C LEU A 170 4.14 -7.67 -7.91
N VAL A 171 2.82 -7.48 -7.96
CA VAL A 171 2.13 -6.39 -7.29
C VAL A 171 1.30 -6.92 -6.13
N ILE A 172 1.45 -6.30 -4.96
CA ILE A 172 0.73 -6.64 -3.73
C ILE A 172 0.17 -5.36 -3.08
N LEU A 173 -0.88 -5.49 -2.27
CA LEU A 173 -1.53 -4.34 -1.60
C LEU A 173 -0.97 -4.00 -0.21
N GLY A 174 0.12 -4.67 0.18
CA GLY A 174 0.79 -4.51 1.46
C GLY A 174 1.73 -5.66 1.76
N TYR A 175 2.75 -5.44 2.59
CA TYR A 175 3.81 -6.42 2.85
C TYR A 175 3.26 -7.75 3.38
N ALA A 176 2.36 -7.71 4.36
CA ALA A 176 1.70 -8.90 4.89
C ALA A 176 0.80 -9.63 3.87
N GLY A 177 0.43 -8.96 2.76
CA GLY A 177 -0.25 -9.59 1.64
C GLY A 177 0.64 -10.59 0.91
N LEU A 178 1.96 -10.36 0.89
CA LEU A 178 2.94 -11.32 0.39
C LEU A 178 3.41 -12.24 1.51
N SER A 179 4.19 -11.73 2.46
CA SER A 179 4.70 -12.51 3.59
C SER A 179 5.26 -11.61 4.69
N THR A 180 5.04 -12.00 5.95
CA THR A 180 5.76 -11.45 7.11
C THR A 180 6.98 -12.30 7.47
N ASN A 181 7.09 -13.51 6.91
CA ASN A 181 8.24 -14.39 7.11
C ASN A 181 9.38 -13.99 6.17
N CYS A 182 10.32 -13.19 6.67
CA CYS A 182 11.42 -12.67 5.86
C CYS A 182 12.35 -13.78 5.32
N LYS A 183 12.56 -14.86 6.10
CA LYS A 183 13.43 -15.98 5.69
C LYS A 183 12.80 -16.76 4.55
N ASP A 184 11.51 -17.07 4.68
CA ASP A 184 10.76 -17.76 3.64
C ASP A 184 10.62 -16.90 2.37
N LEU A 185 10.41 -15.59 2.51
CA LEU A 185 10.39 -14.69 1.36
C LEU A 185 11.71 -14.70 0.59
N GLU A 186 12.85 -14.71 1.29
CA GLU A 186 14.15 -14.81 0.65
C GLU A 186 14.27 -16.12 -0.16
N VAL A 187 13.88 -17.25 0.43
CA VAL A 187 13.88 -18.56 -0.24
C VAL A 187 12.96 -18.53 -1.47
N PHE A 188 11.75 -17.98 -1.33
CA PHE A 188 10.80 -17.83 -2.42
C PHE A 188 11.38 -17.02 -3.58
N LEU A 189 12.02 -15.87 -3.32
CA LEU A 189 12.62 -15.03 -4.37
C LEU A 189 13.86 -15.67 -5.00
N ARG A 190 14.66 -16.41 -4.24
CA ARG A 190 15.81 -17.17 -4.78
C ARG A 190 15.37 -18.29 -5.73
N ASN A 191 14.26 -18.96 -5.39
CA ASN A 191 13.68 -20.02 -6.21
C ASN A 191 12.91 -19.45 -7.42
N SER A 192 12.37 -18.23 -7.28
CA SER A 192 11.55 -17.55 -8.29
C SER A 192 12.30 -16.41 -8.98
N LYS A 193 13.46 -16.68 -9.58
CA LYS A 193 14.33 -15.66 -10.21
C LYS A 193 13.65 -14.86 -11.34
N ASN A 194 12.54 -15.39 -11.85
CA ASN A 194 11.70 -14.76 -12.85
C ASN A 194 11.00 -13.51 -12.31
N ILE A 195 10.75 -13.43 -10.99
CA ILE A 195 10.26 -12.23 -10.32
C ILE A 195 11.45 -11.28 -10.15
N ARG A 196 11.43 -10.18 -10.89
CA ARG A 196 12.51 -9.18 -10.87
C ARG A 196 12.15 -7.95 -10.06
N LYS A 197 10.85 -7.63 -9.94
CA LYS A 197 10.37 -6.49 -9.17
C LYS A 197 9.16 -6.85 -8.31
N ILE A 198 9.06 -6.20 -7.15
CA ILE A 198 7.87 -6.23 -6.31
C ILE A 198 7.38 -4.80 -6.12
N VAL A 199 6.13 -4.55 -6.47
CA VAL A 199 5.44 -3.28 -6.19
C VAL A 199 4.47 -3.51 -5.05
N VAL A 200 4.60 -2.69 -4.01
CA VAL A 200 3.68 -2.66 -2.89
C VAL A 200 2.79 -1.43 -3.04
N ASP A 201 1.57 -1.65 -3.53
CA ASP A 201 0.54 -0.62 -3.66
C ASP A 201 -0.07 -0.33 -2.28
N HIS A 202 0.54 0.62 -1.59
CA HIS A 202 0.11 1.12 -0.29
C HIS A 202 -0.86 2.30 -0.39
N LEU A 203 -1.30 2.64 -1.61
CA LEU A 203 -2.17 3.78 -1.82
C LEU A 203 -3.41 3.84 -0.92
N PRO A 204 -4.13 2.73 -0.63
CA PRO A 204 -5.30 2.81 0.25
C PRO A 204 -5.00 3.30 1.68
N PHE A 205 -3.74 3.29 2.10
CA PHE A 205 -3.34 3.55 3.49
C PHE A 205 -2.57 4.86 3.64
N ASP A 206 -1.59 5.13 2.76
CA ASP A 206 -0.71 6.29 2.90
C ASP A 206 -0.43 7.02 1.57
N ASN A 207 -1.16 6.68 0.50
CA ASN A 207 -0.91 7.21 -0.84
C ASN A 207 0.53 6.99 -1.34
N THR A 208 1.18 5.89 -0.94
CA THR A 208 2.51 5.53 -1.43
C THR A 208 2.52 4.20 -2.17
N ILE A 209 3.55 4.04 -3.00
CA ILE A 209 3.90 2.79 -3.68
C ILE A 209 5.35 2.58 -3.33
N ARG A 210 5.71 1.33 -3.06
CA ARG A 210 7.09 0.96 -2.78
C ARG A 210 7.52 -0.05 -3.81
N ILE A 211 8.56 0.27 -4.55
CA ILE A 211 9.08 -0.56 -5.62
C ILE A 211 10.38 -1.16 -5.11
N HIS A 212 10.48 -2.47 -5.21
CA HIS A 212 11.67 -3.21 -4.81
C HIS A 212 12.20 -4.00 -5.99
N ASP A 213 13.50 -3.87 -6.25
CA ASP A 213 14.20 -4.78 -7.16
C ASP A 213 14.60 -6.05 -6.39
N CYS A 214 14.25 -7.22 -6.94
CA CYS A 214 14.49 -8.50 -6.26
C CYS A 214 15.98 -8.81 -6.13
N CYS A 215 16.83 -8.35 -7.05
CA CYS A 215 18.27 -8.53 -6.94
C CYS A 215 18.82 -7.74 -5.75
N GLU A 216 18.35 -6.50 -5.55
CA GLU A 216 18.75 -5.68 -4.41
C GLU A 216 18.21 -6.21 -3.08
N LEU A 217 16.95 -6.68 -3.06
CA LEU A 217 16.36 -7.29 -1.87
C LEU A 217 17.12 -8.54 -1.42
N LEU A 218 17.61 -9.35 -2.36
CA LEU A 218 18.40 -10.55 -2.05
C LEU A 218 19.83 -10.24 -1.57
N GLN A 219 20.34 -9.04 -1.85
CA GLN A 219 21.62 -8.56 -1.32
C GLN A 219 21.47 -7.96 0.08
N ASP A 220 20.35 -7.27 0.35
CA ASP A 220 20.02 -6.74 1.67
C ASP A 220 18.58 -7.10 2.10
N PRO A 221 18.38 -8.32 2.62
CA PRO A 221 17.06 -8.77 3.08
C PRO A 221 16.48 -7.93 4.21
N LYS A 222 17.30 -7.12 4.91
CA LYS A 222 16.82 -6.25 5.98
C LYS A 222 15.91 -5.15 5.45
N LYS A 223 16.09 -4.71 4.18
CA LYS A 223 15.21 -3.71 3.53
C LYS A 223 13.73 -4.11 3.61
N TRP A 224 13.42 -5.39 3.38
CA TRP A 224 12.05 -5.90 3.49
C TRP A 224 11.53 -5.83 4.93
N ARG A 225 12.35 -6.31 5.88
CA ARG A 225 11.99 -6.30 7.31
C ARG A 225 11.73 -4.88 7.83
N PHE A 226 12.59 -3.93 7.50
CA PHE A 226 12.39 -2.52 7.87
C PHE A 226 11.10 -1.96 7.29
N SER A 227 10.78 -2.32 6.05
CA SER A 227 9.56 -1.85 5.40
C SER A 227 8.29 -2.42 6.06
N ILE A 228 8.32 -3.66 6.54
CA ILE A 228 7.21 -4.23 7.34
C ILE A 228 7.02 -3.42 8.63
N VAL A 229 8.10 -3.19 9.38
CA VAL A 229 8.05 -2.48 10.67
C VAL A 229 7.57 -1.03 10.48
N GLU A 230 8.04 -0.36 9.44
CA GLU A 230 7.61 1.01 9.09
C GLU A 230 6.11 1.05 8.77
N GLN A 231 5.60 0.03 8.07
CA GLN A 231 4.17 -0.10 7.79
C GLN A 231 3.36 -0.29 9.08
N GLU A 232 3.77 -1.19 9.97
CA GLU A 232 3.08 -1.46 11.24
C GLU A 232 3.01 -0.19 12.10
N HIS A 233 4.14 0.51 12.26
CA HIS A 233 4.19 1.77 12.99
C HIS A 233 3.26 2.83 12.40
N THR A 234 3.20 2.93 11.06
CA THR A 234 2.30 3.88 10.38
C THR A 234 0.83 3.52 10.61
N ARG A 235 0.47 2.23 10.63
CA ARG A 235 -0.90 1.79 10.93
C ARG A 235 -1.31 2.10 12.36
N ASP A 236 -0.42 1.89 13.32
CA ASP A 236 -0.68 2.19 14.73
C ASP A 236 -0.90 3.69 14.95
N GLN A 237 -0.09 4.54 14.32
CA GLN A 237 -0.26 6.00 14.35
C GLN A 237 -1.62 6.44 13.79
N ILE A 238 -2.03 5.89 12.64
CA ILE A 238 -3.33 6.21 12.03
C ILE A 238 -4.47 5.76 12.95
N HIS A 239 -4.38 4.55 13.51
CA HIS A 239 -5.39 4.02 14.41
C HIS A 239 -5.52 4.86 15.68
N GLN A 240 -4.40 5.27 16.29
CA GLN A 240 -4.39 6.19 17.43
C GLN A 240 -5.05 7.53 17.08
N TYR A 241 -4.74 8.11 15.92
CA TYR A 241 -5.33 9.36 15.48
C TYR A 241 -6.86 9.27 15.28
N TYR A 242 -7.35 8.19 14.69
CA TYR A 242 -8.79 7.93 14.55
C TYR A 242 -9.49 7.77 15.90
N ILE A 243 -8.87 7.06 16.87
CA ILE A 243 -9.40 6.96 18.23
C ILE A 243 -9.51 8.35 18.86
N ILE A 244 -8.46 9.16 18.74
CA ILE A 244 -8.42 10.51 19.30
C ILE A 244 -9.53 11.38 18.69
N LEU A 245 -9.64 11.44 17.36
CA LEU A 245 -10.68 12.23 16.69
C LEU A 245 -12.09 11.80 17.08
N ASN A 246 -12.37 10.49 17.15
CA ASN A 246 -13.68 10.00 17.56
C ASN A 246 -13.96 10.31 19.03
N THR A 247 -12.95 10.25 19.91
CA THR A 247 -13.09 10.62 21.33
C THR A 247 -13.42 12.11 21.47
N TYR A 248 -12.75 12.98 20.72
CA TYR A 248 -13.06 14.41 20.71
C TYR A 248 -14.45 14.70 20.14
N ALA A 249 -14.87 14.01 19.08
CA ALA A 249 -16.21 14.15 18.51
C ALA A 249 -17.32 13.75 19.49
N LEU A 250 -17.09 12.72 20.31
CA LEU A 250 -18.00 12.27 21.38
C LEU A 250 -18.04 13.22 22.58
N LEU A 251 -16.95 13.94 22.86
CA LEU A 251 -16.87 14.93 23.95
C LEU A 251 -17.47 16.30 23.57
N CYS A 252 -17.71 16.54 22.27
CA CYS A 252 -18.31 17.77 21.75
C CYS A 252 -19.83 17.68 21.51
N ILE A 253 -20.50 16.62 22.00
CA ILE A 253 -21.95 16.39 21.97
C ILE A 253 -22.46 16.33 23.41
#